data_AF-A0A4Y8BZQ4-F1
#
_entry.id   AF-A0A4Y8BZQ4-F1
#
_cell.length_a   1.000
_cell.length_b   1.000
_cell.length_c   1.000
_cell.angle_alpha   90.00
_cell.angle_beta   90.00
_cell.angle_gamma   90.00
#
_symmetry.space_group_name_H-M   'P 1'
#
loop_
_entity.id
_entity.type
_entity.pdbx_description
1 polymer ?
#
loop_
_entity_poly.entity_id
_entity_poly.type
_entity_poly.pdbx_seq_one_letter_code
_entity_poly.pdbx_strand_id
1 'polypeptide(L)' 'MTNIEILENMLKLQQKLNDETNGLNWENGYTKEGKLISWRRCIYMECA' A
#
# COMPACT_ATOMS: atom_id res chain seq x y z
N MET A 1 24.46 0.56 -1.93
CA MET A 1 23.07 0.10 -2.11
C MET A 1 22.71 0.32 -3.57
N THR A 2 22.32 -0.72 -4.28
CA THR A 2 21.88 -0.61 -5.68
C THR A 2 20.48 -0.01 -5.76
N ASN A 3 20.07 0.49 -6.92
CA ASN A 3 18.70 0.99 -7.11
C ASN A 3 17.65 -0.11 -6.84
N ILE A 4 17.97 -1.37 -7.17
CA ILE A 4 17.09 -2.51 -6.92
C ILE A 4 16.91 -2.72 -5.41
N GLU A 5 18.00 -2.72 -4.65
CA GLU A 5 17.95 -2.86 -3.18
C GLU A 5 17.14 -1.73 -2.51
N ILE A 6 17.26 -0.50 -3.03
CA ILE A 6 16.47 0.64 -2.53
C ILE A 6 14.98 0.41 -2.78
N LEU A 7 14.61 0.02 -4.00
CA LEU A 7 13.21 -0.24 -4.36
C LEU A 7 12.61 -1.39 -3.54
N GLU A 8 13.35 -2.47 -3.34
CA GLU A 8 12.90 -3.59 -2.49
C GLU A 8 12.61 -3.14 -1.06
N ASN A 9 13.47 -2.28 -0.50
CA ASN A 9 13.26 -1.74 0.85
C ASN A 9 12.02 -0.84 0.91
N MET A 10 11.79 0.00 -0.10
CA MET A 10 10.58 0.83 -0.19
C MET A 10 9.31 -0.02 -0.24
N LEU A 11 9.31 -1.09 -1.05
CA LEU A 11 8.16 -2.01 -1.16
C LEU A 11 7.90 -2.75 0.16
N LYS A 12 8.94 -3.20 0.86
CA LYS A 12 8.79 -3.85 2.19
C LYS A 12 8.19 -2.91 3.23
N LEU A 13 8.61 -1.64 3.23
CA LEU A 13 8.03 -0.63 4.12
C LEU A 13 6.57 -0.36 3.78
N GLN A 14 6.23 -0.28 2.49
CA GLN A 14 4.84 -0.09 2.06
C GLN A 14 3.95 -1.28 2.42
N GLN A 15 4.46 -2.52 2.31
CA GLN A 15 3.75 -3.71 2.76
C GLN A 15 3.40 -3.62 4.24
N LYS A 16 4.40 -3.34 5.08
CA LYS A 16 4.21 -3.20 6.54
C LYS A 16 3.16 -2.14 6.87
N LEU A 17 3.24 -0.98 6.21
CA LEU A 17 2.27 0.10 6.43
C LEU A 17 0.86 -0.33 6.03
N ASN A 18 0.69 -1.02 4.91
CA ASN A 18 -0.61 -1.48 4.45
C ASN A 18 -1.18 -2.57 5.36
N ASP A 19 -0.35 -3.50 5.84
CA ASP A 19 -0.76 -4.52 6.81
C ASP A 19 -1.26 -3.89 8.13
N GLU A 20 -0.57 -2.86 8.63
CA GLU A 20 -0.95 -2.16 9.87
C GLU A 20 -2.25 -1.35 9.69
N THR A 21 -2.42 -0.69 8.54
CA THR A 21 -3.53 0.24 8.30
C THR A 21 -4.77 -0.45 7.74
N ASN A 22 -4.62 -1.18 6.63
CA ASN A 22 -5.69 -1.86 5.91
C ASN A 22 -5.90 -3.30 6.41
N GLY A 23 -4.95 -3.88 7.16
CA GLY A 23 -5.01 -5.27 7.61
C GLY A 23 -4.31 -6.24 6.66
N LEU A 24 -4.08 -7.46 7.13
CA LEU A 24 -3.49 -8.54 6.33
C LEU A 24 -4.38 -8.88 5.14
N ASN A 25 -3.76 -9.28 4.02
CA ASN A 25 -4.42 -9.63 2.77
C ASN A 25 -5.14 -8.44 2.09
N TRP A 26 -4.71 -7.20 2.36
CA TRP A 26 -5.20 -5.98 1.70
C TRP A 26 -5.02 -6.04 0.17
N GLU A 27 -4.10 -6.87 -0.31
CA GLU A 27 -3.82 -7.14 -1.72
C GLU A 27 -5.04 -7.71 -2.46
N ASN A 28 -5.99 -8.31 -1.74
CA ASN A 28 -7.29 -8.69 -2.27
C ASN A 28 -8.22 -7.50 -2.58
N GLY A 29 -7.78 -6.27 -2.27
CA GLY A 29 -8.47 -5.03 -2.59
C GLY A 29 -9.40 -4.50 -1.49
N TYR A 30 -9.40 -5.09 -0.29
CA TYR A 30 -10.30 -4.70 0.79
C TYR A 30 -9.56 -4.41 2.09
N THR A 31 -10.07 -3.47 2.89
CA THR A 31 -9.60 -3.26 4.26
C THR A 31 -10.14 -4.32 5.21
N LYS A 32 -9.59 -4.41 6.42
CA LYS A 32 -10.05 -5.27 7.53
C LYS A 32 -11.48 -4.97 7.96
N GLU A 33 -12.01 -3.80 7.63
CA GLU A 33 -13.43 -3.43 7.82
C GLU A 33 -14.31 -3.76 6.61
N GLY A 34 -13.80 -4.47 5.60
CA GLY A 34 -14.55 -4.89 4.42
C GLY A 34 -14.80 -3.78 3.39
N LYS A 35 -14.06 -2.67 3.45
CA LYS A 35 -14.20 -1.56 2.49
C LYS A 35 -13.28 -1.75 1.29
N LEU A 36 -13.78 -1.46 0.08
CA LEU A 36 -12.97 -1.47 -1.14
C LEU A 36 -11.88 -0.40 -1.07
N ILE A 37 -10.63 -0.79 -1.32
CA ILE A 37 -9.50 0.12 -1.39
C ILE A 37 -9.42 0.68 -2.81
N SER A 38 -9.52 2.00 -2.95
CA SER A 38 -9.41 2.68 -4.25
C SER A 38 -8.07 3.40 -4.39
N TRP A 39 -7.02 2.68 -4.76
CA TRP A 39 -5.68 3.26 -4.98
C TRP A 39 -5.68 4.38 -6.02
N ARG A 40 -6.47 4.24 -7.09
CA ARG A 40 -6.65 5.29 -8.10
C ARG A 40 -7.16 6.59 -7.49
N ARG A 41 -8.15 6.50 -6.57
CA ARG A 41 -8.67 7.68 -5.88
C ARG A 41 -7.62 8.29 -4.96
N CYS A 42 -6.90 7.47 -4.20
CA CYS A 42 -5.83 7.94 -3.33
C CYS A 42 -4.78 8.74 -4.11
N ILE A 43 -4.23 8.17 -5.20
CA ILE A 43 -3.24 8.85 -6.05
C ILE A 43 -3.79 10.16 -6.61
N TYR A 44 -5.04 10.17 -7.08
CA TYR A 44 -5.66 11.39 -7.60
C TYR A 44 -5.78 12.49 -6.55
N MET A 45 -6.12 12.16 -5.30
CA MET A 45 -6.26 13.13 -4.21
C MET A 45 -4.92 13.71 -3.75
N GLU A 46 -3.81 12.97 -3.89
CA GLU A 46 -2.46 13.50 -3.60
C GLU A 46 -1.96 14.49 -4.65
N CYS A 47 -2.59 14.53 -5.83
CA CYS A 47 -2.25 15.42 -6.94
C CYS A 47 -3.19 16.63 -7.07
N ALA A 48 -4.23 16.70 -6.24
CA ALA A 48 -5.23 17.76 -6.23
C ALA A 48 -4.77 18.95 -5.38
#